data_AF-A0A2T3M4A2-F1
#
_entry.id   AF-A0A2T3M4A2-F1
#
_cell.length_a   1.000
_cell.length_b   1.000
_cell.length_c   1.000
_cell.angle_alpha   90.00
_cell.angle_beta   90.00
_cell.angle_gamma   90.00
#
_symmetry.space_group_name_H-M   'P 1'
#
loop_
_entity.id
_entity.type
_entity.pdbx_description
1 polymer ?
#
loop_
_entity_poly.entity_id
_entity_poly.type
_entity_poly.pdbx_seq_one_letter_code
_entity_poly.pdbx_strand_id
1 'polypeptide(L)'
;MSSSKRQHPKNKAKSTASARQYAVTSRITQLGAQKQMASGKAKFPYCTKRLLLAFAHFIDNPHCYSGQLHDLHYCQSTVYGLQKRQRETCVKVMVAMCCDLEVETHQIGKPQLDYMDTITHHTIMRNYEACWGEAISEKRYYHAVKLFKLADFLVIDAVYLQDRDLLV
;
A
#
# COMPACT_ATOMS: atom_id res chain seq x y z
N MET A 1 22.28 35.69 0.34
CA MET A 1 21.11 34.86 -0.02
C MET A 1 21.55 33.82 -1.04
N SER A 2 21.69 32.55 -0.64
CA SER A 2 22.13 31.48 -1.56
C SER A 2 20.93 30.99 -2.37
N SER A 3 20.91 31.31 -3.66
CA SER A 3 19.93 30.82 -4.60
C SER A 3 20.19 29.33 -4.87
N SER A 4 19.35 28.47 -4.28
CA SER A 4 19.37 27.03 -4.53
C SER A 4 19.07 26.75 -6.01
N LYS A 5 20.14 26.59 -6.82
CA LYS A 5 20.05 26.18 -8.23
C LYS A 5 19.36 24.81 -8.29
N ARG A 6 18.18 24.74 -8.92
CA ARG A 6 17.51 23.47 -9.25
C ARG A 6 18.49 22.61 -10.05
N GLN A 7 18.92 21.50 -9.47
CA GLN A 7 19.84 20.57 -10.14
C GLN A 7 19.18 20.02 -11.41
N HIS A 8 19.94 20.02 -12.51
CA HIS A 8 19.53 19.44 -13.79
C HIS A 8 19.20 17.94 -13.60
N PRO A 9 18.19 17.35 -14.28
CA PRO A 9 17.78 15.95 -14.08
C PRO A 9 18.90 14.90 -14.22
N LYS A 10 19.97 15.25 -14.96
CA LYS A 10 21.18 14.43 -15.14
C LYS A 10 22.12 14.42 -13.93
N ASN A 11 21.97 15.36 -13.00
CA ASN A 11 22.76 15.49 -11.76
C ASN A 11 22.00 14.99 -10.52
N LYS A 12 20.87 14.27 -10.71
CA LYS A 12 20.26 13.54 -9.60
C LYS A 12 21.25 12.48 -9.13
N ALA A 13 21.56 12.49 -7.83
CA ALA A 13 22.30 11.40 -7.19
C ALA A 13 21.73 10.05 -7.65
N LYS A 14 22.60 9.07 -7.95
CA LYS A 14 22.15 7.69 -8.19
C LYS A 14 21.18 7.32 -7.08
N SER A 15 19.97 6.90 -7.46
CA SER A 15 18.95 6.49 -6.50
C SER A 15 19.58 5.47 -5.54
N THR A 16 19.62 5.80 -4.25
CA THR A 16 20.11 4.90 -3.20
C THR A 16 19.12 3.77 -2.90
N ALA A 17 17.96 3.76 -3.57
CA ALA A 17 16.96 2.72 -3.45
C ALA A 17 17.53 1.37 -3.89
N SER A 18 17.27 0.35 -3.08
CA SER A 18 17.59 -1.03 -3.44
C SER A 18 16.76 -1.50 -4.63
N ALA A 19 17.21 -2.58 -5.29
CA ALA A 19 16.49 -3.18 -6.41
C ALA A 19 15.02 -3.54 -6.06
N ARG A 20 14.76 -3.94 -4.80
CA ARG A 20 13.40 -4.24 -4.31
C ARG A 20 12.53 -2.99 -4.28
N GLN A 21 13.00 -1.93 -3.63
CA GLN A 21 12.26 -0.66 -3.57
C GLN A 21 12.04 -0.09 -4.97
N TYR A 22 13.05 -0.17 -5.85
CA TYR A 22 12.94 0.30 -7.22
C TYR A 22 11.87 -0.47 -8.01
N ALA A 23 11.86 -1.81 -7.92
CA ALA A 23 10.86 -2.64 -8.60
C ALA A 23 9.44 -2.30 -8.15
N VAL A 24 9.22 -2.15 -6.83
CA VAL A 24 7.91 -1.80 -6.28
C VAL A 24 7.47 -0.39 -6.71
N THR A 25 8.36 0.61 -6.59
CA THR A 25 8.11 2.00 -7.00
C THR A 25 7.79 2.10 -8.51
N SER A 26 8.54 1.36 -9.34
CA SER A 26 8.31 1.27 -10.78
C SER A 26 6.93 0.71 -11.08
N ARG A 27 6.54 -0.38 -10.43
CA ARG A 27 5.22 -0.99 -10.59
C ARG A 27 4.09 -0.06 -10.14
N ILE A 28 4.21 0.60 -8.98
CA ILE A 28 3.24 1.62 -8.53
C ILE A 28 3.10 2.74 -9.58
N THR A 29 4.22 3.15 -10.18
CA THR A 29 4.23 4.18 -11.22
C THR A 29 3.45 3.75 -12.45
N GLN A 30 3.63 2.51 -12.90
CA GLN A 30 2.88 1.89 -14.00
C GLN A 30 1.39 1.77 -13.67
N LEU A 31 1.05 1.27 -12.47
CA LEU A 31 -0.34 1.13 -12.02
C LEU A 31 -1.07 2.49 -11.98
N GLY A 32 -0.35 3.53 -11.55
CA GLY A 32 -0.83 4.91 -11.51
C GLY A 32 -0.64 5.68 -12.83
N ALA A 33 -0.41 5.02 -13.97
CA ALA A 33 -0.31 5.65 -15.28
C ALA A 33 -1.52 5.26 -16.16
N GLN A 34 -2.34 6.24 -16.54
CA GLN A 34 -3.57 6.03 -17.32
C GLN A 34 -3.33 5.29 -18.65
N LYS A 35 -2.26 5.65 -19.36
CA LYS A 35 -1.94 5.12 -20.69
C LYS A 35 -1.54 3.64 -20.73
N GLN A 36 -1.26 3.02 -19.59
CA GLN A 36 -0.77 1.65 -19.51
C GLN A 36 -1.84 0.64 -19.07
N MET A 37 -3.05 1.12 -18.76
CA MET A 37 -4.16 0.27 -18.32
C MET A 37 -5.12 0.01 -19.49
N ALA A 38 -5.64 -1.21 -19.57
CA ALA A 38 -6.61 -1.60 -20.60
C ALA A 38 -7.89 -0.74 -20.60
N SER A 39 -8.27 -0.19 -19.44
CA SER A 39 -9.42 0.71 -19.29
C SER A 39 -9.13 2.17 -19.67
N GLY A 40 -7.88 2.52 -20.00
CA GLY A 40 -7.43 3.91 -20.19
C GLY A 40 -7.43 4.76 -18.92
N LYS A 41 -7.81 4.20 -17.76
CA LYS A 41 -7.85 4.88 -16.46
C LYS A 41 -6.76 4.35 -15.55
N ALA A 42 -6.08 5.24 -14.82
CA ALA A 42 -5.11 4.86 -13.82
C ALA A 42 -5.81 4.09 -12.69
N LYS A 43 -5.11 3.12 -12.10
CA LYS A 43 -5.63 2.35 -10.97
C LYS A 43 -5.84 3.23 -9.73
N PHE A 44 -4.99 4.25 -9.58
CA PHE A 44 -4.99 5.15 -8.43
C PHE A 44 -5.10 6.61 -8.88
N PRO A 45 -5.84 7.44 -8.13
CA PRO A 45 -5.73 8.90 -8.20
C PRO A 45 -4.30 9.38 -7.93
N TYR A 46 -3.98 10.61 -8.35
CA TYR A 46 -2.63 11.17 -8.22
C TYR A 46 -2.15 11.26 -6.76
N CYS A 47 -3.02 11.67 -5.83
CA CYS A 47 -2.72 11.76 -4.40
C CYS A 47 -2.39 10.38 -3.81
N THR A 48 -3.23 9.36 -4.06
CA THR A 48 -3.01 7.98 -3.62
C THR A 48 -1.71 7.43 -4.18
N LYS A 49 -1.43 7.67 -5.47
CA LYS A 49 -0.15 7.29 -6.08
C LYS A 49 1.03 7.91 -5.34
N ARG A 50 0.99 9.21 -5.02
CA ARG A 50 2.07 9.88 -4.27
C ARG A 50 2.26 9.29 -2.88
N LEU A 51 1.17 9.00 -2.18
CA LEU A 51 1.20 8.36 -0.87
C LEU A 51 1.87 6.98 -0.96
N LEU A 52 1.47 6.15 -1.92
CA LEU A 52 2.04 4.81 -2.12
C LEU A 52 3.54 4.86 -2.50
N LEU A 53 3.95 5.84 -3.31
CA LEU A 53 5.36 6.04 -3.65
C LEU A 53 6.18 6.46 -2.41
N ALA A 54 5.64 7.34 -1.56
CA ALA A 54 6.28 7.71 -0.31
C ALA A 54 6.38 6.50 0.64
N PHE A 55 5.29 5.73 0.75
CA PHE A 55 5.22 4.51 1.55
C PHE A 55 6.21 3.44 1.06
N ALA A 56 6.51 3.35 -0.23
CA ALA A 56 7.48 2.40 -0.77
C ALA A 56 8.91 2.59 -0.22
N HIS A 57 9.26 3.79 0.27
CA HIS A 57 10.54 4.02 0.95
C HIS A 57 10.69 3.21 2.25
N PHE A 58 9.58 2.77 2.85
CA PHE A 58 9.56 1.92 4.04
C PHE A 58 10.37 0.62 3.86
N ILE A 59 10.45 0.10 2.63
CA ILE A 59 11.20 -1.12 2.31
C ILE A 59 12.66 -1.02 2.76
N ASP A 60 13.29 0.12 2.47
CA ASP A 60 14.70 0.36 2.76
C ASP A 60 14.91 1.17 4.04
N ASN A 61 13.97 2.06 4.39
CA ASN A 61 14.06 2.92 5.56
C ASN A 61 12.76 2.88 6.39
N PRO A 62 12.75 2.20 7.54
CA PRO A 62 11.58 2.13 8.41
C PRO A 62 11.26 3.46 9.12
N HIS A 63 12.19 4.42 9.13
CA HIS A 63 12.00 5.75 9.69
C HIS A 63 11.47 6.76 8.67
N CYS A 64 11.05 6.29 7.49
CA CYS A 64 10.40 7.18 6.52
C CYS A 64 9.09 7.76 7.08
N TYR A 65 8.51 8.71 6.35
CA TYR A 65 7.19 9.25 6.67
C TYR A 65 7.13 9.86 8.09
N SER A 66 8.13 10.69 8.41
CA SER A 66 8.27 11.36 9.71
C SER A 66 8.29 10.41 10.92
N GLY A 67 8.72 9.16 10.73
CA GLY A 67 8.81 8.17 11.80
C GLY A 67 7.51 7.44 12.12
N GLN A 68 6.41 7.69 11.40
CA GLN A 68 5.12 7.02 11.64
C GLN A 68 5.14 5.50 11.41
N LEU A 69 6.16 4.98 10.74
CA LEU A 69 6.35 3.53 10.52
C LEU A 69 7.47 2.94 11.40
N HIS A 70 7.96 3.70 12.38
CA HIS A 70 9.04 3.26 13.25
C HIS A 70 8.65 2.05 14.08
N ASP A 71 7.40 1.94 14.49
CA ASP A 71 6.89 0.78 15.25
C ASP A 71 6.94 -0.52 14.41
N LEU A 72 7.02 -0.39 13.09
CA LEU A 72 7.22 -1.49 12.15
C LEU A 72 8.69 -1.74 11.82
N HIS A 73 9.64 -1.12 12.54
CA HIS A 73 11.08 -1.23 12.28
C HIS A 73 11.51 -2.70 12.19
N TYR A 74 11.14 -3.51 13.19
CA TYR A 74 11.47 -4.92 13.20
C TYR A 74 10.44 -5.79 12.47
N CYS A 75 9.29 -5.24 12.07
CA CYS A 75 8.11 -5.99 11.63
C CYS A 75 7.79 -7.11 12.64
N GLN A 76 8.37 -8.31 12.49
CA GLN A 76 8.29 -9.42 13.46
C GLN A 76 9.58 -10.25 13.54
N SER A 77 10.72 -9.72 13.10
CA SER A 77 11.96 -10.49 12.99
C SER A 77 13.16 -9.64 13.37
N THR A 78 14.14 -10.24 14.04
CA THR A 78 15.46 -9.63 14.29
C THR A 78 16.39 -9.79 13.08
N VAL A 79 16.11 -10.75 12.18
CA VAL A 79 16.89 -11.00 10.96
C VAL A 79 16.56 -9.94 9.91
N TYR A 80 17.55 -9.12 9.56
CA TYR A 80 17.40 -7.98 8.62
C TYR A 80 16.85 -8.37 7.25
N GLY A 81 17.33 -9.48 6.67
CA GLY A 81 16.85 -9.96 5.38
C GLY A 81 15.36 -10.32 5.39
N LEU A 82 14.85 -10.84 6.51
CA LEU A 82 13.43 -11.15 6.70
C LEU A 82 12.61 -9.88 6.92
N GLN A 83 13.10 -8.93 7.71
CA GLN A 83 12.45 -7.62 7.90
C GLN A 83 12.19 -6.97 6.54
N LYS A 84 13.21 -6.89 5.69
CA LYS A 84 13.07 -6.26 4.37
C LYS A 84 12.01 -6.93 3.48
N ARG A 85 11.89 -8.26 3.52
CA ARG A 85 10.83 -9.00 2.82
C ARG A 85 9.45 -8.74 3.43
N GLN A 86 9.36 -8.63 4.75
CA GLN A 86 8.12 -8.28 5.44
C GLN A 86 7.68 -6.85 5.10
N ARG A 87 8.60 -5.88 5.07
CA ARG A 87 8.32 -4.50 4.66
C ARG A 87 7.86 -4.41 3.20
N GLU A 88 8.51 -5.15 2.30
CA GLU A 88 8.03 -5.28 0.91
C GLU A 88 6.61 -5.83 0.85
N THR A 89 6.31 -6.88 1.61
CA THR A 89 4.96 -7.46 1.69
C THR A 89 3.95 -6.42 2.20
N CYS A 90 4.30 -5.64 3.23
CA CYS A 90 3.48 -4.56 3.74
C CYS A 90 3.17 -3.55 2.62
N VAL A 91 4.19 -3.02 1.93
CA VAL A 91 3.96 -2.07 0.82
C VAL A 91 3.05 -2.66 -0.25
N LYS A 92 3.26 -3.92 -0.64
CA LYS A 92 2.43 -4.58 -1.65
C LYS A 92 0.96 -4.76 -1.20
N VAL A 93 0.73 -5.08 0.07
CA VAL A 93 -0.62 -5.19 0.66
C VAL A 93 -1.28 -3.81 0.77
N MET A 94 -0.55 -2.77 1.17
CA MET A 94 -1.05 -1.39 1.22
C MET A 94 -1.54 -0.92 -0.16
N VAL A 95 -0.77 -1.18 -1.22
CA VAL A 95 -1.19 -0.88 -2.61
C VAL A 95 -2.48 -1.63 -2.99
N ALA A 96 -2.63 -2.88 -2.55
CA ALA A 96 -3.84 -3.67 -2.82
C ALA A 96 -5.07 -3.13 -2.07
N MET A 97 -4.90 -2.67 -0.82
CA MET A 97 -5.93 -1.98 -0.04
C MET A 97 -6.33 -0.67 -0.72
N CYS A 98 -5.36 0.11 -1.19
CA CYS A 98 -5.61 1.39 -1.88
C CYS A 98 -6.32 1.27 -3.24
N CYS A 99 -6.57 0.05 -3.75
CA CYS A 99 -7.40 -0.15 -4.94
C CYS A 99 -8.87 0.19 -4.70
N ASP A 100 -9.31 0.11 -3.45
CA ASP A 100 -10.68 0.39 -3.00
C ASP A 100 -10.69 1.52 -1.95
N LEU A 101 -9.66 2.37 -1.94
CA LEU A 101 -9.59 3.53 -1.06
C LEU A 101 -10.39 4.69 -1.66
N GLU A 102 -11.37 5.17 -0.90
CA GLU A 102 -11.99 6.46 -1.12
C GLU A 102 -11.07 7.54 -0.55
N VAL A 103 -10.74 8.53 -1.38
CA VAL A 103 -9.62 9.46 -1.13
C VAL A 103 -9.97 10.54 -0.11
N GLU A 104 -11.23 10.99 -0.09
CA GLU A 104 -11.65 12.09 0.77
C GLU A 104 -11.79 11.64 2.23
N THR A 105 -12.36 10.46 2.42
CA THR A 105 -12.65 9.87 3.74
C THR A 105 -11.55 8.95 4.24
N HIS A 106 -10.60 8.55 3.38
CA HIS A 106 -9.58 7.54 3.65
C HIS A 106 -10.15 6.18 4.06
N GLN A 107 -11.41 5.90 3.70
CA GLN A 107 -12.05 4.62 3.98
C GLN A 107 -11.79 3.61 2.84
N ILE A 108 -11.61 2.35 3.20
CA ILE A 108 -11.45 1.26 2.25
C ILE A 108 -12.79 0.55 2.10
N GLY A 109 -13.37 0.58 0.90
CA GLY A 109 -14.74 0.11 0.65
C GLY A 109 -15.26 0.48 -0.74
N LYS A 110 -16.56 0.26 -0.97
CA LYS A 110 -17.26 0.75 -2.17
C LYS A 110 -18.18 1.89 -1.79
N PRO A 111 -17.95 3.13 -2.28
CA PRO A 111 -18.78 4.26 -1.91
C PRO A 111 -20.19 4.09 -2.49
N GLN A 112 -21.19 4.27 -1.65
CA GLN A 112 -22.59 4.46 -2.01
C GLN A 112 -23.01 5.90 -1.68
N LEU A 113 -24.21 6.30 -2.10
CA LEU A 113 -24.71 7.66 -1.88
C LEU A 113 -24.77 8.02 -0.39
N ASP A 114 -25.24 7.09 0.44
CA ASP A 114 -25.53 7.34 1.86
C ASP A 114 -24.59 6.61 2.83
N TYR A 115 -23.80 5.66 2.35
CA TYR A 115 -22.93 4.80 3.17
C TYR A 115 -21.76 4.21 2.38
N MET A 116 -20.88 3.47 3.05
CA MET A 116 -19.73 2.79 2.45
C MET A 116 -19.89 1.28 2.59
N ASP A 117 -20.00 0.57 1.47
CA ASP A 117 -20.05 -0.89 1.45
C ASP A 117 -18.67 -1.45 1.85
N THR A 118 -18.67 -2.39 2.80
CA THR A 118 -17.44 -3.08 3.21
C THR A 118 -16.91 -4.00 2.12
N ILE A 119 -15.60 -4.16 2.04
CA ILE A 119 -14.96 -5.18 1.20
C ILE A 119 -14.38 -6.31 2.05
N THR A 120 -14.35 -7.51 1.48
CA THR A 120 -13.77 -8.68 2.14
C THR A 120 -12.25 -8.71 1.99
N HIS A 121 -11.58 -9.38 2.94
CA HIS A 121 -10.15 -9.69 2.85
C HIS A 121 -9.79 -10.41 1.54
N HIS A 122 -10.66 -11.30 1.06
CA HIS A 122 -10.48 -12.00 -0.21
C HIS A 122 -10.47 -11.04 -1.42
N THR A 123 -11.27 -9.97 -1.39
CA THR A 123 -11.23 -8.93 -2.43
C THR A 123 -9.88 -8.20 -2.43
N ILE A 124 -9.32 -7.89 -1.26
CA ILE A 124 -7.99 -7.28 -1.16
C ILE A 124 -6.91 -8.23 -1.68
N MET A 125 -7.00 -9.53 -1.37
CA MET A 125 -6.06 -10.54 -1.89
C MET A 125 -6.15 -10.69 -3.42
N ARG A 126 -7.34 -10.61 -4.02
CA ARG A 126 -7.50 -10.56 -5.49
C ARG A 126 -6.90 -9.28 -6.08
N ASN A 127 -7.10 -8.13 -5.43
CA ASN A 127 -6.46 -6.88 -5.86
C ASN A 127 -4.93 -6.98 -5.80
N TYR A 128 -4.39 -7.66 -4.77
CA TYR A 128 -2.96 -7.92 -4.67
C TYR A 128 -2.47 -8.69 -5.89
N GLU A 129 -3.11 -9.80 -6.24
CA GLU A 129 -2.74 -10.60 -7.41
C GLU A 129 -2.84 -9.77 -8.70
N ALA A 130 -3.90 -9.00 -8.88
CA ALA A 130 -4.05 -8.12 -10.04
C ALA A 130 -2.96 -7.03 -10.11
N CYS A 131 -2.51 -6.50 -8.97
CA CYS A 131 -1.46 -5.48 -8.93
C CYS A 131 -0.08 -6.09 -9.21
N TRP A 132 0.21 -7.27 -8.69
CA TRP A 132 1.57 -7.81 -8.61
C TRP A 132 1.84 -8.98 -9.55
N GLY A 133 0.81 -9.60 -10.12
CA GLY A 133 0.93 -10.80 -10.96
C GLY A 133 1.36 -12.04 -10.17
N GLU A 134 1.25 -12.00 -8.84
CA GLU A 134 1.58 -13.10 -7.94
C GLU A 134 0.51 -13.20 -6.84
N ALA A 135 0.14 -14.42 -6.46
CA ALA A 135 -0.76 -14.65 -5.35
C ALA A 135 -0.05 -14.44 -4.01
N ILE A 136 -0.80 -13.98 -3.01
CA ILE A 136 -0.35 -13.88 -1.61
C ILE A 136 -1.00 -14.99 -0.79
N SER A 137 -0.23 -15.65 0.07
CA SER A 137 -0.82 -16.61 1.02
C SER A 137 -1.58 -15.89 2.13
N GLU A 138 -2.66 -16.50 2.59
CA GLU A 138 -3.50 -15.98 3.67
C GLU A 138 -2.70 -15.60 4.92
N LYS A 139 -1.75 -16.47 5.32
CA LYS A 139 -0.82 -16.19 6.42
C LYS A 139 -0.02 -14.89 6.21
N ARG A 140 0.58 -14.70 5.03
CA ARG A 140 1.37 -13.48 4.75
C ARG A 140 0.50 -12.24 4.72
N TYR A 141 -0.70 -12.36 4.16
CA TYR A 141 -1.69 -11.29 4.12
C TYR A 141 -2.09 -10.86 5.54
N TYR A 142 -2.58 -11.77 6.38
CA TYR A 142 -3.01 -11.43 7.73
C TYR A 142 -1.87 -10.98 8.63
N HIS A 143 -0.64 -11.45 8.39
CA HIS A 143 0.54 -10.90 9.08
C HIS A 143 0.75 -9.42 8.74
N ALA A 144 0.63 -9.03 7.48
CA ALA A 144 0.74 -7.61 7.09
C ALA A 144 -0.41 -6.78 7.68
N VAL A 145 -1.64 -7.27 7.64
CA VAL A 145 -2.79 -6.63 8.29
C VAL A 145 -2.53 -6.42 9.79
N LYS A 146 -2.07 -7.47 10.49
CA LYS A 146 -1.72 -7.39 11.92
C LYS A 146 -0.65 -6.34 12.18
N LEU A 147 0.38 -6.25 11.34
CA LEU A 147 1.40 -5.22 11.46
C LEU A 147 0.80 -3.82 11.34
N PHE A 148 -0.05 -3.57 10.34
CA PHE A 148 -0.71 -2.26 10.21
C PHE A 148 -1.58 -1.90 11.39
N LYS A 149 -2.30 -2.87 11.96
CA LYS A 149 -3.07 -2.65 13.19
C LYS A 149 -2.18 -2.32 14.39
N LEU A 150 -1.05 -3.01 14.54
CA LEU A 150 -0.14 -2.78 15.67
C LEU A 150 0.61 -1.44 15.60
N ALA A 151 0.73 -0.86 14.41
CA ALA A 151 1.33 0.46 14.20
C ALA A 151 0.26 1.57 14.02
N ASP A 152 -0.99 1.31 14.42
CA ASP A 152 -2.13 2.24 14.31
C ASP A 152 -2.31 2.85 12.91
N PHE A 153 -1.87 2.13 11.87
CA PHE A 153 -1.94 2.55 10.48
C PHE A 153 -3.21 2.06 9.78
N LEU A 154 -3.96 1.16 10.44
CA LEU A 154 -5.20 0.58 9.95
C LEU A 154 -6.16 0.33 11.11
N VAL A 155 -7.32 0.99 11.05
CA VAL A 155 -8.48 0.68 11.89
C VAL A 155 -9.39 -0.23 11.08
N ILE A 156 -9.89 -1.30 11.71
CA ILE A 156 -10.85 -2.22 11.10
C ILE A 156 -12.12 -2.16 11.93
N ASP A 157 -13.17 -1.56 11.35
CA ASP A 157 -14.49 -1.56 11.95
C ASP A 157 -15.15 -2.92 11.69
N ALA A 158 -15.57 -3.59 12.76
CA ALA A 158 -16.31 -4.82 12.66
C ALA A 158 -17.75 -4.51 12.23
N VAL A 159 -18.14 -5.02 11.07
CA VAL A 159 -19.53 -4.94 10.61
C VAL A 159 -20.15 -6.32 10.81
N TYR A 160 -21.21 -6.37 11.61
CA TYR A 160 -21.98 -7.59 11.80
C TYR A 160 -22.71 -7.91 10.50
N LEU A 161 -22.32 -8.99 9.84
CA LEU A 161 -23.13 -9.59 8.79
C LEU A 161 -24.34 -10.21 9.48
N GLN A 162 -25.51 -9.60 9.29
CA GLN A 162 -26.75 -10.22 9.71
C GLN A 162 -27.01 -11.37 8.72
N ASP A 163 -26.82 -12.62 9.18
CA ASP A 163 -27.19 -13.80 8.40
C ASP A 163 -28.66 -13.69 8.04
N ARG A 164 -28.95 -13.44 6.75
CA ARG A 164 -30.32 -13.47 6.23
C ARG A 164 -30.95 -14.87 6.30
N ASP A 165 -30.16 -15.89 6.63
CA ASP A 165 -30.56 -17.29 6.65
C ASP A 165 -31.11 -17.78 8.02
N LEU A 166 -31.23 -16.90 9.02
CA LEU A 166 -31.86 -17.21 10.33
C LEU A 166 -33.34 -16.80 10.43
N LEU A 167 -33.97 -16.38 9.33
CA LEU A 167 -35.40 -16.06 9.26
C LEU A 167 -36.18 -17.05 8.37
N VAL A 168 -35.99 -18.35 8.61
CA VAL A 168 -36.85 -19.43 8.08
C VAL A 168 -37.58 -20.10 9.24
#